data_AF-A0A8J2JN06-F1
#
_entry.id   AF-A0A8J2JN06-F1
#
_cell.length_a   1.000
_cell.length_b   1.000
_cell.length_c   1.000
_cell.angle_alpha   90.00
_cell.angle_beta   90.00
_cell.angle_gamma   90.00
#
_symmetry.space_group_name_H-M   'P 1'
#
loop_
_entity.id
_entity.type
_entity.pdbx_description
1 polymer ?
#
loop_
_entity_poly.entity_id
_entity_poly.type
_entity_poly.pdbx_seq_one_letter_code
_entity_poly.pdbx_strand_id
1 'polypeptide(L)'
;SCLTGPFEIAIFVMIFLNMVTLAFERHNMPSIYHHMLSGMNFFFATVYALEAIVKIIGLRQYYFTVLWNLFDFILVIGSIVELAAGNLIGEDGFPFPPTMLRIVRVFRIGRVLRLIKAAKGIRKLLFALIVSLPALFNIGALLSLIVFIYAILGMGLFANTAKNGAIDEMFNFDTFLSSCLILFR
;
A
#
# COMPACT_ATOMS: atom_id res chain seq x y z
N SER A 1 24.68 9.66 19.24
CA SER A 1 23.92 8.47 18.80
C SER A 1 23.04 7.81 19.86
N CYS A 2 22.94 8.34 21.10
CA CYS A 2 22.18 7.70 22.19
C CYS A 2 20.83 8.35 22.55
N LEU A 3 20.50 9.56 22.07
CA LEU A 3 19.21 10.20 22.38
C LEU A 3 18.03 9.66 21.56
N THR A 4 18.28 8.91 20.49
CA THR A 4 17.24 8.43 19.56
C THR A 4 16.57 7.12 19.98
N GLY A 5 17.20 6.30 20.83
CA GLY A 5 16.66 4.98 21.21
C GLY A 5 15.26 5.01 21.85
N PRO A 6 15.05 5.71 22.98
CA PRO A 6 13.77 5.67 23.69
C PRO A 6 12.65 6.37 22.91
N PHE A 7 12.96 7.46 22.20
CA PHE A 7 11.98 8.16 21.37
C PHE A 7 11.56 7.34 20.13
N GLU A 8 12.53 6.69 19.45
CA GLU A 8 12.22 5.80 18.33
C GLU A 8 11.42 4.57 18.78
N ILE A 9 11.73 4.01 19.95
CA ILE A 9 10.98 2.88 20.53
C ILE A 9 9.56 3.33 20.89
N ALA A 10 9.39 4.50 21.50
CA ALA A 10 8.07 5.04 21.81
C ALA A 10 7.21 5.21 20.54
N ILE A 11 7.79 5.77 19.47
CA ILE A 11 7.12 5.88 18.17
C ILE A 11 6.79 4.49 17.61
N PHE A 12 7.71 3.54 17.66
CA PHE A 12 7.47 2.19 17.16
C PHE A 12 6.33 1.49 17.90
N VAL A 13 6.32 1.56 19.23
CA VAL A 13 5.25 1.03 20.08
C VAL A 13 3.92 1.72 19.76
N MET A 14 3.93 3.03 19.54
CA MET A 14 2.77 3.80 19.17
C MET A 14 2.19 3.39 17.81
N ILE A 15 3.04 3.15 16.81
CA ILE A 15 2.62 2.64 15.49
C ILE A 15 2.06 1.23 15.63
N PHE A 16 2.73 0.38 16.40
CA PHE A 16 2.31 -1.00 16.61
C PHE A 16 0.95 -1.09 17.30
N LEU A 17 0.73 -0.29 18.35
CA LEU A 17 -0.56 -0.18 19.02
C LEU A 17 -1.65 0.32 18.07
N ASN A 18 -1.37 1.32 17.23
CA ASN A 18 -2.32 1.80 16.23
C ASN A 18 -2.71 0.70 15.21
N MET A 19 -1.74 -0.14 14.83
CA MET A 19 -1.97 -1.27 13.93
C MET A 19 -2.84 -2.35 14.59
N VAL A 20 -2.54 -2.69 15.85
CA VAL A 20 -3.34 -3.64 16.62
C VAL A 20 -4.78 -3.13 16.76
N THR A 21 -4.99 -1.83 17.02
CA THR A 21 -6.33 -1.26 17.05
C THR A 21 -7.07 -1.39 15.70
N LEU A 22 -6.38 -1.20 14.58
CA LEU A 22 -6.96 -1.43 13.25
C LEU A 22 -7.28 -2.91 12.99
N ALA A 23 -6.44 -3.83 13.46
CA ALA A 23 -6.65 -5.26 13.28
C ALA A 23 -7.88 -5.79 14.04
N PHE A 24 -8.22 -5.16 15.16
CA PHE A 24 -9.43 -5.48 15.93
C PHE A 24 -10.71 -4.84 15.37
N GLU A 25 -10.62 -3.96 14.36
CA GLU A 25 -11.79 -3.34 13.74
C GLU A 25 -12.63 -4.40 12.99
N ARG A 26 -13.75 -4.82 13.59
CA ARG A 26 -14.69 -5.79 12.99
C ARG A 26 -15.93 -5.09 12.43
N HIS A 27 -16.37 -5.51 11.25
CA HIS A 27 -17.65 -5.08 10.67
C HIS A 27 -18.78 -5.61 11.57
N ASN A 28 -19.56 -4.71 12.20
CA ASN A 28 -20.53 -4.95 13.29
C ASN A 28 -19.95 -5.03 14.71
N MET A 29 -19.34 -3.95 15.20
CA MET A 29 -18.88 -3.83 16.58
C MET A 29 -19.86 -2.97 17.41
N PRO A 30 -20.03 -3.22 18.72
CA PRO A 30 -20.90 -2.40 19.57
C PRO A 30 -20.41 -0.95 19.59
N SER A 31 -21.35 0.01 19.64
CA SER A 31 -21.10 1.46 19.52
C SER A 31 -20.02 1.98 20.48
N ILE A 32 -19.97 1.47 21.71
CA ILE A 32 -18.96 1.83 22.72
C ILE A 32 -17.54 1.55 22.23
N TYR A 33 -17.29 0.36 21.68
CA TYR A 33 -15.95 0.02 21.19
C TYR A 33 -15.58 0.83 19.95
N HIS A 34 -16.55 1.14 19.08
CA HIS A 34 -16.32 1.99 17.92
C HIS A 34 -15.86 3.41 18.32
N HIS A 35 -16.50 4.01 19.32
CA HIS A 35 -16.10 5.34 19.81
C HIS A 35 -14.72 5.33 20.48
N MET A 36 -14.41 4.30 21.29
CA MET A 36 -13.07 4.18 21.90
C MET A 36 -11.97 3.99 20.85
N LEU A 37 -12.19 3.12 19.86
CA LEU A 37 -11.24 2.85 18.79
C LEU A 37 -11.02 4.09 17.90
N SER A 38 -12.09 4.83 17.61
CA SER A 38 -12.03 6.10 16.88
C SER A 38 -11.26 7.17 17.66
N GLY A 39 -11.49 7.28 18.98
CA GLY A 39 -10.76 8.20 19.84
C GLY A 39 -9.26 7.90 19.91
N MET A 40 -8.88 6.63 20.02
CA MET A 40 -7.47 6.21 19.97
C MET A 40 -6.84 6.53 18.61
N ASN A 41 -7.53 6.21 17.51
CA ASN A 41 -7.07 6.54 16.16
C ASN A 41 -6.85 8.04 15.95
N PHE A 42 -7.75 8.87 16.47
CA PHE A 42 -7.62 10.32 16.44
C PHE A 42 -6.39 10.78 17.24
N PHE A 43 -6.20 10.29 18.47
CA PHE A 43 -5.03 10.61 19.28
C PHE A 43 -3.71 10.26 18.58
N PHE A 44 -3.61 9.05 18.01
CA PHE A 44 -2.43 8.65 17.25
C PHE A 44 -2.20 9.57 16.05
N ALA A 45 -3.24 9.88 15.28
CA ALA A 45 -3.14 10.77 14.12
C ALA A 45 -2.65 12.17 14.52
N THR A 46 -3.15 12.73 15.62
CA THR A 46 -2.71 14.04 16.14
C THR A 46 -1.23 14.04 16.52
N VAL A 47 -0.75 12.99 17.19
CA VAL A 47 0.67 12.91 17.59
C VAL A 47 1.59 12.83 16.36
N TYR A 48 1.23 12.03 15.34
CA TYR A 48 2.00 11.99 14.09
C TYR A 48 1.93 13.31 13.31
N ALA A 49 0.79 14.00 13.33
CA ALA A 49 0.66 15.30 12.71
C ALA A 49 1.58 16.33 13.39
N LEU A 50 1.63 16.35 14.72
CA LEU A 50 2.54 17.21 15.47
C LEU A 50 4.02 16.88 15.18
N GLU A 51 4.38 15.60 15.12
CA GLU A 51 5.73 15.18 14.75
C GLU A 51 6.11 15.68 13.35
N ALA A 52 5.22 15.54 12.38
CA ALA A 52 5.44 16.02 11.02
C ALA A 52 5.60 17.54 10.97
N ILE A 53 4.77 18.30 11.69
CA ILE A 53 4.87 19.76 11.78
C ILE A 53 6.23 20.18 12.37
N VAL A 54 6.66 19.56 13.46
CA VAL A 54 7.96 19.83 14.08
C VAL A 54 9.11 19.58 13.08
N LYS A 55 9.06 18.48 12.33
CA LYS A 55 10.08 18.19 11.29
C LYS A 55 10.05 19.17 10.13
N ILE A 56 8.88 19.62 9.71
CA ILE A 56 8.73 20.60 8.63
C ILE A 56 9.34 21.95 9.06
N ILE A 57 9.06 22.40 10.29
CA ILE A 57 9.61 23.65 10.83
C ILE A 57 11.13 23.54 10.98
N GLY A 58 11.64 22.40 11.48
CA GLY A 58 13.07 22.19 11.70
C GLY A 58 13.91 22.02 10.43
N LEU A 59 13.40 21.34 9.40
CA LEU A 59 14.17 20.99 8.18
C LEU A 59 13.84 21.84 6.95
N ARG A 60 12.77 22.65 6.98
CA ARG A 60 12.28 23.52 5.89
C ARG A 60 12.39 22.86 4.50
N GLN A 61 13.37 23.26 3.68
CA GLN A 61 13.49 22.79 2.29
C GLN A 61 14.14 21.41 2.16
N TYR A 62 14.97 21.00 3.13
CA TYR A 62 15.57 19.66 3.11
C TYR A 62 14.54 18.55 3.39
N TYR A 63 13.37 18.92 3.92
CA TYR A 63 12.27 17.99 4.18
C TYR A 63 11.78 17.30 2.91
N PHE A 64 11.66 18.04 1.79
CA PHE A 64 11.12 17.52 0.54
C PHE A 64 12.11 16.69 -0.28
N THR A 65 13.41 16.82 0.00
CA THR A 65 14.46 16.02 -0.66
C THR A 65 14.48 14.58 -0.16
N VAL A 66 13.99 14.33 1.07
CA VAL A 66 13.97 13.00 1.68
C VAL A 66 12.62 12.32 1.40
N LEU A 67 12.64 11.28 0.55
CA LEU A 67 11.45 10.54 0.13
C LEU A 67 10.60 10.02 1.31
N TRP A 68 11.25 9.57 2.39
CA TRP A 68 10.58 9.09 3.61
C TRP A 68 9.84 10.16 4.41
N ASN A 69 10.24 11.44 4.26
CA ASN A 69 9.57 12.58 4.88
C ASN A 69 8.38 13.03 4.04
N LEU A 70 8.53 13.04 2.71
CA LEU A 70 7.42 13.26 1.78
C LEU A 70 6.32 12.21 1.97
N PHE A 71 6.70 10.94 2.12
CA PHE A 71 5.75 9.87 2.41
C PHE A 71 4.99 10.07 3.73
N ASP A 72 5.70 10.50 4.79
CA ASP A 72 5.10 10.87 6.08
C ASP A 72 4.02 11.94 5.93
N PHE A 73 4.32 12.98 5.14
CA PHE A 73 3.44 14.10 4.89
C PHE A 73 2.16 13.68 4.15
N ILE A 74 2.31 12.83 3.12
CA ILE A 74 1.15 12.26 2.40
C ILE A 74 0.28 11.44 3.35
N LEU A 75 0.88 10.65 4.25
CA LEU A 75 0.12 9.86 5.22
C LEU A 75 -0.60 10.73 6.26
N VAL A 76 -0.02 11.85 6.68
CA VAL A 76 -0.67 12.81 7.59
C VAL A 76 -1.86 13.46 6.90
N ILE A 77 -1.69 13.95 5.66
CA ILE A 77 -2.80 14.50 4.86
C ILE A 77 -3.91 13.46 4.68
N GLY A 78 -3.54 12.23 4.33
CA GLY A 78 -4.48 11.12 4.19
C GLY A 78 -5.27 10.84 5.46
N SER A 79 -4.64 10.94 6.63
CA SER A 79 -5.31 10.75 7.92
C SER A 79 -6.32 11.87 8.22
N ILE A 80 -6.01 13.12 7.81
CA ILE A 80 -6.93 14.27 7.94
C ILE A 80 -8.13 14.09 7.01
N VAL A 81 -7.89 13.70 5.75
CA VAL A 81 -8.95 13.44 4.76
C VAL A 81 -9.84 12.29 5.22
N GLU A 82 -9.27 11.23 5.78
CA GLU A 82 -10.02 10.11 6.34
C GLU A 82 -10.94 10.56 7.50
N LEU A 83 -10.44 11.39 8.41
CA LEU A 83 -11.24 11.93 9.51
C LEU A 83 -12.36 12.84 8.99
N ALA A 84 -12.06 13.72 8.03
CA ALA A 84 -13.05 14.58 7.41
C ALA A 84 -14.13 13.76 6.69
N ALA A 85 -13.74 12.72 5.95
CA ALA A 85 -14.66 11.80 5.30
C ALA A 85 -15.55 11.07 6.33
N GLY A 86 -14.98 10.61 7.44
CA GLY A 86 -15.74 9.94 8.51
C GLY A 86 -16.83 10.83 9.14
N ASN A 87 -16.55 12.12 9.34
CA ASN A 87 -17.53 13.07 9.86
C ASN A 87 -18.64 13.40 8.84
N LEU A 88 -18.28 13.52 7.56
CA LEU A 88 -19.24 13.84 6.49
C LEU A 88 -20.15 12.65 6.13
N ILE A 89 -19.75 11.42 6.41
CA ILE A 89 -20.59 10.21 6.25
C ILE A 89 -21.74 10.17 7.27
N GLY A 90 -21.61 10.89 8.40
CA GLY A 90 -22.56 10.82 9.51
C GLY A 90 -23.67 11.87 9.51
N GLU A 91 -23.44 13.07 8.97
CA GLU A 91 -24.37 14.20 9.19
C GLU A 91 -25.22 14.60 7.99
N ASP A 92 -24.82 14.30 6.74
CA ASP A 92 -25.65 14.65 5.58
C ASP A 92 -25.57 13.54 4.52
N GLY A 93 -26.72 13.14 3.98
CA GLY A 93 -26.91 12.05 3.02
C GLY A 93 -26.25 12.23 1.64
N PHE A 94 -25.01 12.70 1.58
CA PHE A 94 -24.20 12.69 0.37
C PHE A 94 -23.84 11.24 -0.01
N PRO A 95 -24.30 10.73 -1.17
CA PRO A 95 -23.89 9.42 -1.64
C PRO A 95 -22.41 9.48 -2.03
N PHE A 96 -21.54 9.02 -1.13
CA PHE A 96 -20.12 8.91 -1.44
C PHE A 96 -19.92 7.93 -2.59
N PRO A 97 -19.27 8.35 -3.69
CA PRO A 97 -18.99 7.44 -4.78
C PRO A 97 -18.07 6.31 -4.28
N PRO A 98 -18.23 5.08 -4.78
CA PRO A 98 -17.46 3.92 -4.31
C PRO A 98 -15.94 4.09 -4.46
N THR A 99 -15.50 5.01 -5.32
CA THR A 99 -14.10 5.43 -5.47
C THR A 99 -13.54 6.13 -4.23
N MET A 100 -14.31 6.99 -3.56
CA MET A 100 -13.90 7.67 -2.32
C MET A 100 -13.68 6.65 -1.19
N LEU A 101 -14.57 5.67 -1.06
CA LEU A 101 -14.42 4.57 -0.09
C LEU A 101 -13.16 3.74 -0.34
N ARG A 102 -12.81 3.50 -1.61
CA ARG A 102 -11.56 2.82 -1.97
C ARG A 102 -10.33 3.64 -1.55
N ILE A 103 -10.34 4.95 -1.77
CA ILE A 103 -9.23 5.84 -1.41
C ILE A 103 -9.03 5.85 0.11
N VAL A 104 -10.10 5.98 0.89
CA VAL A 104 -10.03 5.92 2.36
C VAL A 104 -9.41 4.59 2.83
N ARG A 105 -9.80 3.46 2.22
CA ARG A 105 -9.19 2.15 2.52
C ARG A 105 -7.70 2.10 2.21
N VAL A 106 -7.26 2.69 1.10
CA VAL A 106 -5.82 2.76 0.76
C VAL A 106 -5.04 3.57 1.79
N PHE A 107 -5.58 4.70 2.25
CA PHE A 107 -4.94 5.50 3.31
C PHE A 107 -4.85 4.76 4.64
N ARG A 108 -5.86 3.96 5.00
CA ARG A 108 -5.80 3.04 6.16
C ARG A 108 -4.64 2.06 6.04
N ILE A 109 -4.48 1.43 4.88
CA ILE A 109 -3.35 0.52 4.60
C ILE A 109 -2.02 1.29 4.65
N GLY A 110 -2.00 2.55 4.23
CA GLY A 110 -0.85 3.45 4.32
C GLY A 110 -0.31 3.61 5.75
N ARG A 111 -1.14 3.49 6.78
CA ARG A 111 -0.69 3.51 8.18
C ARG A 111 0.24 2.34 8.51
N VAL A 112 0.01 1.16 7.91
CA VAL A 112 0.87 -0.02 8.07
C VAL A 112 2.26 0.23 7.50
N LEU A 113 2.36 1.01 6.42
CA LEU A 113 3.64 1.39 5.82
C LEU A 113 4.52 2.24 6.76
N ARG A 114 3.94 2.85 7.81
CA ARG A 114 4.71 3.53 8.87
C ARG A 114 5.61 2.55 9.64
N LEU A 115 5.20 1.27 9.80
CA LEU A 115 6.05 0.23 10.40
C LEU A 115 7.31 -0.01 9.57
N ILE A 116 7.17 -0.05 8.24
CA ILE A 116 8.29 -0.24 7.32
C ILE A 116 9.31 0.87 7.49
N LYS A 117 8.85 2.13 7.63
CA LYS A 117 9.72 3.28 7.89
C LYS A 117 10.46 3.15 9.24
N ALA A 118 9.76 2.71 10.29
CA ALA A 118 10.35 2.54 11.60
C ALA A 118 11.35 1.36 11.65
N ALA A 119 11.07 0.28 10.93
CA ALA A 119 11.89 -0.92 10.86
C ALA A 119 13.16 -0.70 10.00
N LYS A 120 14.26 -0.29 10.66
CA LYS A 120 15.59 -0.11 10.03
C LYS A 120 16.04 -1.35 9.23
N GLY A 121 15.74 -2.57 9.70
CA GLY A 121 16.05 -3.82 9.00
C GLY A 121 15.30 -3.97 7.68
N ILE A 122 13.97 -3.75 7.68
CA ILE A 122 13.13 -3.84 6.48
C ILE A 122 13.58 -2.81 5.45
N ARG A 123 13.93 -1.59 5.86
CA ARG A 123 14.46 -0.57 4.94
C ARG A 123 15.74 -1.01 4.23
N LYS A 124 16.66 -1.69 4.92
CA LYS A 124 17.87 -2.23 4.29
C LYS A 124 17.53 -3.31 3.26
N LEU A 125 16.57 -4.18 3.56
CA LEU A 125 16.11 -5.21 2.62
C LEU A 125 15.43 -4.60 1.40
N LEU A 126 14.54 -3.63 1.59
CA LEU A 126 13.89 -2.91 0.49
C LEU A 126 14.92 -2.16 -0.37
N PHE A 127 15.92 -1.55 0.26
CA PHE A 127 16.99 -0.89 -0.49
C PHE A 127 17.81 -1.90 -1.31
N ALA A 128 18.19 -3.04 -0.73
CA ALA A 128 18.88 -4.11 -1.45
C ALA A 128 18.03 -4.63 -2.62
N LEU A 129 16.71 -4.79 -2.41
CA LEU A 129 15.77 -5.17 -3.46
C LEU A 129 15.77 -4.14 -4.60
N ILE A 130 15.65 -2.85 -4.28
CA ILE A 130 15.66 -1.76 -5.28
C ILE A 130 16.97 -1.72 -6.06
N VAL A 131 18.10 -1.94 -5.39
CA VAL A 131 19.42 -2.01 -6.06
C VAL A 131 19.52 -3.23 -6.99
N SER A 132 18.85 -4.34 -6.67
CA SER A 132 18.81 -5.55 -7.51
C SER A 132 17.80 -5.47 -8.67
N LEU A 133 16.82 -4.57 -8.60
CA LEU A 133 15.77 -4.43 -9.62
C LEU A 133 16.30 -4.19 -11.04
N PRO A 134 17.32 -3.33 -11.29
CA PRO A 134 17.84 -3.11 -12.64
C PRO A 134 18.40 -4.39 -13.28
N ALA A 135 19.09 -5.23 -12.50
CA ALA A 135 19.60 -6.50 -12.99
C ALA A 135 18.46 -7.50 -13.26
N LEU A 136 17.48 -7.55 -12.35
CA LEU A 136 16.28 -8.38 -12.54
C LEU A 136 15.47 -7.93 -13.75
N PHE A 137 15.40 -6.63 -14.04
CA PHE A 137 14.70 -6.08 -15.20
C PHE A 137 15.32 -6.57 -16.51
N ASN A 138 16.65 -6.68 -16.60
CA ASN A 138 17.31 -7.22 -17.81
C ASN A 138 16.94 -8.69 -18.06
N ILE A 139 16.94 -9.51 -17.01
CA ILE A 139 16.55 -10.92 -17.10
C ILE A 139 15.05 -11.04 -17.39
N GLY A 140 14.23 -10.23 -16.71
CA GLY A 140 12.79 -10.18 -16.91
C GLY A 140 12.41 -9.72 -18.32
N ALA A 141 13.14 -8.76 -18.90
CA ALA A 141 12.95 -8.31 -20.27
C ALA A 141 13.30 -9.42 -21.28
N LEU A 142 14.40 -10.16 -21.06
CA LEU A 142 14.75 -11.32 -21.89
C LEU A 142 13.68 -12.41 -21.80
N LEU A 143 13.22 -12.74 -20.60
CA LEU A 143 12.15 -13.73 -20.40
C LEU A 143 10.83 -13.26 -21.04
N SER A 144 10.49 -11.98 -20.91
CA SER A 144 9.33 -11.38 -21.58
C SER A 144 9.41 -11.47 -23.10
N LEU A 145 10.60 -11.33 -23.69
CA LEU A 145 10.80 -11.50 -25.14
C LEU A 145 10.55 -12.95 -25.57
N ILE A 146 11.04 -13.91 -24.78
CA ILE A 146 10.84 -15.34 -25.05
C ILE A 146 9.35 -15.68 -24.98
N VAL A 147 8.65 -15.24 -23.93
CA VAL A 147 7.20 -15.42 -23.79
C VAL A 147 6.45 -14.75 -24.96
N PHE A 148 6.89 -13.57 -25.41
CA PHE A 148 6.30 -12.89 -26.55
C PHE A 148 6.38 -13.72 -27.85
N ILE A 149 7.55 -14.29 -28.15
CA ILE A 149 7.75 -15.13 -29.34
C ILE A 149 6.86 -16.38 -29.25
N TYR A 150 6.87 -17.08 -28.11
CA TYR A 150 6.05 -18.28 -27.92
C TYR A 150 4.55 -17.98 -27.90
N ALA A 151 4.12 -16.80 -27.43
CA ALA A 151 2.72 -16.41 -27.48
C ALA A 151 2.24 -16.24 -28.93
N ILE A 152 3.04 -15.62 -29.80
CA ILE A 152 2.72 -15.47 -31.23
C ILE A 152 2.67 -16.83 -31.93
N LEU A 153 3.68 -17.68 -31.68
CA LEU A 153 3.70 -19.05 -32.21
C LEU A 153 2.50 -19.87 -31.71
N GLY A 154 2.16 -19.72 -30.42
CA GLY A 154 1.03 -20.37 -29.78
C GLY A 154 -0.29 -20.00 -30.44
N MET A 155 -0.52 -18.71 -30.71
CA MET A 155 -1.68 -18.25 -31.47
C MET A 155 -1.70 -18.83 -32.89
N GLY A 156 -0.57 -18.86 -33.58
CA GLY A 156 -0.50 -19.38 -34.94
C GLY A 156 -0.79 -20.89 -35.06
N LEU A 157 -0.41 -21.67 -34.04
CA LEU A 157 -0.49 -23.13 -34.06
C LEU A 157 -1.75 -23.68 -33.35
N PHE A 158 -2.23 -23.00 -32.31
CA PHE A 158 -3.22 -23.55 -31.38
C PHE A 158 -4.51 -22.73 -31.27
N ALA A 159 -4.68 -21.62 -32.00
CA ALA A 159 -5.87 -20.76 -31.95
C ALA A 159 -7.21 -21.45 -32.33
N ASN A 160 -7.18 -22.62 -32.97
CA ASN A 160 -8.40 -23.36 -33.33
C ASN A 160 -8.44 -24.78 -32.74
N THR A 161 -7.68 -25.03 -31.67
CA THR A 161 -7.70 -26.36 -31.03
C THR A 161 -8.94 -26.56 -30.15
N ALA A 162 -9.42 -27.81 -30.10
CA ALA A 162 -10.56 -28.17 -29.26
C ALA A 162 -10.26 -27.86 -27.79
N LYS A 163 -11.13 -27.08 -27.16
CA LYS A 163 -11.04 -26.68 -25.75
C LYS A 163 -11.27 -27.89 -24.86
N ASN A 164 -10.18 -28.60 -24.55
CA ASN A 164 -10.18 -29.80 -23.73
C ASN A 164 -9.46 -29.50 -22.42
N GLY A 165 -10.20 -29.32 -21.31
CA GLY A 165 -9.75 -29.34 -19.91
C GLY A 165 -8.64 -28.36 -19.49
N ALA A 166 -7.46 -28.45 -20.11
CA ALA A 166 -6.32 -27.56 -19.91
C ALA A 166 -6.43 -26.25 -20.72
N ILE A 167 -7.22 -26.23 -21.80
CA ILE A 167 -7.54 -25.02 -22.59
C ILE A 167 -9.02 -24.70 -22.37
N ASP A 168 -9.28 -23.56 -21.72
CA ASP A 168 -10.61 -23.12 -21.29
C ASP A 168 -10.96 -21.76 -21.93
N GLU A 169 -12.20 -21.28 -21.80
CA GLU A 169 -12.63 -19.99 -22.38
C GLU A 169 -11.82 -18.79 -21.84
N MET A 170 -11.27 -18.90 -20.63
CA MET A 170 -10.42 -17.85 -20.04
C MET A 170 -8.92 -18.03 -20.32
N PHE A 171 -8.47 -19.26 -20.61
CA PHE A 171 -7.07 -19.62 -20.84
C PHE A 171 -6.93 -20.36 -22.18
N ASN A 172 -6.78 -19.60 -23.26
CA ASN A 172 -6.60 -20.11 -24.63
C ASN A 172 -5.54 -19.34 -25.43
N PHE A 173 -5.22 -19.87 -26.61
CA PHE A 173 -4.31 -19.25 -27.56
C PHE A 173 -5.04 -18.36 -28.59
N ASP A 174 -6.24 -17.87 -28.27
CA ASP A 174 -7.04 -17.09 -29.23
C ASP A 174 -6.59 -15.62 -29.24
N THR A 175 -6.12 -15.11 -28.10
CA THR A 175 -5.60 -13.75 -27.97
C THR A 175 -4.19 -13.72 -27.38
N PHE A 176 -3.45 -12.67 -27.69
CA PHE A 176 -2.07 -12.50 -27.24
C PHE A 176 -1.95 -12.51 -25.71
N LEU A 177 -2.88 -11.85 -25.01
CA LEU A 177 -2.84 -11.74 -23.56
C LEU A 177 -3.19 -13.08 -22.88
N SER A 178 -4.18 -13.80 -23.40
CA SER A 178 -4.50 -15.16 -22.94
C SER A 178 -3.35 -16.13 -23.19
N SER A 179 -2.69 -16.04 -24.36
CA SER A 179 -1.51 -16.84 -24.70
C SER A 179 -0.33 -16.55 -23.76
N CYS A 180 -0.07 -15.27 -23.47
CA CYS A 180 0.93 -14.87 -22.48
C CYS A 180 0.60 -15.43 -21.09
N LEU A 181 -0.66 -15.32 -20.64
CA LEU A 181 -1.08 -15.80 -19.32
C LEU A 181 -0.92 -17.32 -19.17
N ILE A 182 -1.15 -18.10 -20.24
CA ILE A 182 -0.91 -19.55 -20.23
C ILE A 182 0.58 -19.86 -20.13
N LEU A 183 1.43 -19.12 -20.84
CA LEU A 183 2.88 -19.33 -20.81
C LEU A 183 3.53 -18.87 -19.51
N PHE A 184 2.91 -17.92 -18.79
CA PHE A 184 3.34 -17.47 -17.47
C PHE A 184 2.82 -18.34 -16.32
N ARG A 185 1.81 -19.16 -16.57
CA ARG A 185 1.18 -20.05 -15.58
C ARG A 185 2.02 -21.29 -15.33
#